data_AF-A0A918UXP9-F1
#
_entry.id   AF-A0A918UXP9-F1
#
_cell.length_a   1.000
_cell.length_b   1.000
_cell.length_c   1.000
_cell.angle_alpha   90.00
_cell.angle_beta   90.00
_cell.angle_gamma   90.00
#
_symmetry.space_group_name_H-M   'P 1'
#
loop_
_entity.id
_entity.type
_entity.pdbx_description
1 polymer ?
#
loop_
_entity_poly.entity_id
_entity_poly.type
_entity_poly.pdbx_seq_one_letter_code
_entity_poly.pdbx_strand_id
1 'polypeptide(L)' 'MTADTDETALGYEQARDELIDVVRRLEAGGTTLEESLALWERGEELARICRHWLEGARARLDAALRGPAPDTEGDEETSE' A
#
# COMPACT_ATOMS: atom_id res chain seq x y z
N MET A 1 -3.92 -6.27 -18.15
CA MET A 1 -4.64 -6.81 -16.99
C MET A 1 -3.66 -7.69 -16.23
N THR A 2 -2.89 -7.12 -15.32
CA THR A 2 -1.91 -7.87 -14.51
C THR A 2 -2.18 -7.57 -13.05
N ALA A 3 -3.17 -8.28 -12.52
CA ALA A 3 -3.43 -8.44 -11.09
C ALA A 3 -3.12 -9.91 -10.76
N ASP A 4 -1.83 -10.21 -10.69
CA ASP A 4 -1.23 -11.43 -10.17
C ASP A 4 -0.09 -10.85 -9.30
N THR A 5 -0.01 -11.03 -7.99
CA THR A 5 -0.03 -12.28 -7.23
C THR A 5 -0.25 -11.90 -5.77
N ASP A 6 -1.36 -12.32 -5.14
CA ASP A 6 -1.46 -12.54 -3.69
C ASP A 6 -2.88 -13.06 -3.36
N GLU A 7 -3.13 -14.35 -3.57
CA GLU A 7 -4.40 -15.00 -3.20
C GLU A 7 -4.60 -15.09 -1.67
N THR A 8 -3.68 -14.53 -0.87
CA THR A 8 -3.72 -14.50 0.61
C THR A 8 -3.76 -13.11 1.23
N ALA A 9 -3.46 -12.03 0.47
CA ALA A 9 -3.49 -10.67 1.00
C ALA A 9 -4.74 -9.94 0.51
N LEU A 10 -5.47 -9.29 1.42
CA LEU A 10 -6.64 -8.49 1.08
C LEU A 10 -6.26 -7.42 0.03
N GLY A 11 -6.97 -7.39 -1.10
CA GLY A 11 -6.74 -6.39 -2.14
C GLY A 11 -7.03 -4.96 -1.65
N TYR A 12 -6.39 -3.95 -2.24
CA TYR A 12 -6.53 -2.56 -1.81
C TYR A 12 -7.99 -2.08 -1.72
N GLU A 13 -8.79 -2.30 -2.77
CA GLU A 13 -10.20 -1.87 -2.80
C GLU A 13 -11.02 -2.55 -1.70
N GLN A 14 -10.80 -3.85 -1.48
CA GLN A 14 -11.45 -4.62 -0.43
C GLN A 14 -11.07 -4.09 0.96
N ALA A 15 -9.78 -3.84 1.19
CA ALA A 15 -9.28 -3.28 2.46
C ALA A 15 -9.82 -1.87 2.73
N ARG A 16 -9.91 -1.05 1.69
CA ARG A 16 -10.49 0.29 1.78
C ARG A 16 -11.97 0.24 2.13
N ASP A 17 -12.74 -0.61 1.46
CA ASP A 17 -14.18 -0.71 1.66
C ASP A 17 -14.49 -1.22 3.08
N GLU A 18 -13.75 -2.23 3.55
CA GLU A 18 -13.87 -2.69 4.94
C GLU A 18 -13.49 -1.60 5.95
N LEU A 19 -12.43 -0.82 5.68
CA LEU A 19 -12.03 0.29 6.54
C LEU A 19 -13.10 1.37 6.64
N ILE A 20 -13.76 1.69 5.51
CA ILE A 20 -14.88 2.64 5.48
C ILE A 20 -16.02 2.15 6.38
N ASP A 21 -16.35 0.86 6.33
CA ASP A 21 -17.41 0.29 7.16
C ASP A 21 -17.05 0.25 8.65
N VAL A 22 -15.78 -0.03 8.99
CA VAL A 22 -15.27 0.09 10.36
C VAL A 22 -15.41 1.52 10.89
N VAL A 23 -14.97 2.52 10.10
CA VAL A 23 -15.09 3.94 10.48
C VAL A 23 -16.55 4.33 10.67
N ARG A 24 -17.44 3.94 9.75
CA ARG A 24 -18.88 4.20 9.86
C ARG A 24 -19.47 3.64 11.15
N ARG A 25 -19.07 2.43 11.55
CA ARG A 25 -19.55 1.80 12.80
C ARG A 25 -19.04 2.53 14.04
N LEU A 26 -17.77 2.97 14.02
CA LEU A 26 -17.20 3.77 15.09
C LEU A 26 -17.91 5.14 15.22
N GLU A 27 -18.18 5.81 14.09
CA GLU A 27 -18.86 7.11 14.04
C GLU A 27 -20.34 7.03 14.44
N ALA A 28 -21.03 5.93 14.08
CA ALA A 28 -22.41 5.70 14.50
C ALA A 28 -22.56 5.59 16.02
N GLY A 29 -21.49 5.15 16.71
CA GLY A 29 -21.51 4.88 18.14
C GLY A 29 -22.48 3.76 18.52
N GLY A 30 -22.88 3.70 19.79
CA GLY A 30 -23.80 2.65 20.29
C GLY A 30 -23.16 1.28 20.50
N THR A 31 -21.86 1.15 20.28
CA THR A 31 -21.05 -0.02 20.61
C THR A 31 -20.50 0.07 22.04
N THR A 32 -20.26 -1.08 22.65
CA THR A 32 -19.53 -1.16 23.91
C THR A 32 -18.07 -0.73 23.73
N LEU A 33 -17.37 -0.45 24.84
CA LEU A 33 -15.94 -0.11 24.80
C LEU A 33 -15.11 -1.22 24.13
N GLU A 34 -15.37 -2.48 24.48
CA GLU A 34 -14.66 -3.63 23.94
C GLU A 34 -14.86 -3.78 22.43
N GLU A 35 -16.10 -3.62 21.95
CA GLU A 35 -16.40 -3.62 20.52
C GLU A 35 -15.75 -2.43 19.80
N SER A 36 -15.71 -1.25 20.44
CA SER A 36 -15.09 -0.06 19.87
C SER A 36 -13.56 -0.22 19.73
N LEU A 37 -12.93 -0.89 20.71
CA LEU A 37 -11.51 -1.24 20.63
C LEU A 37 -11.24 -2.26 19.54
N ALA A 38 -12.06 -3.32 19.43
CA ALA A 38 -11.91 -4.32 18.38
C ALA A 38 -12.08 -3.72 16.97
N LEU A 39 -13.04 -2.81 16.79
CA LEU A 39 -13.21 -2.05 15.55
C LEU A 39 -12.00 -1.18 15.24
N TRP A 40 -11.46 -0.47 16.24
CA TRP A 40 -10.27 0.35 16.05
C TRP A 40 -9.04 -0.47 15.65
N GLU A 41 -8.77 -1.59 16.32
CA GLU A 41 -7.65 -2.48 15.99
C GLU A 41 -7.76 -3.02 14.57
N ARG A 42 -8.97 -3.41 14.16
CA ARG A 42 -9.24 -3.84 12.78
C ARG A 42 -9.01 -2.70 11.79
N GLY A 43 -9.45 -1.49 12.12
CA GLY A 43 -9.21 -0.29 11.32
C GLY A 43 -7.72 0.00 11.12
N GLU A 44 -6.92 -0.13 12.17
CA GLU A 44 -5.46 0.05 12.11
C GLU A 44 -4.77 -0.99 11.22
N GLU A 45 -5.22 -2.24 11.28
CA GLU A 45 -4.73 -3.30 10.39
C GLU A 45 -5.05 -3.01 8.91
N LEU A 46 -6.30 -2.65 8.62
CA LEU A 46 -6.74 -2.30 7.27
C LEU A 46 -6.00 -1.06 6.73
N ALA A 47 -5.80 -0.04 7.57
CA ALA A 47 -5.03 1.14 7.20
C ALA A 47 -3.58 0.80 6.85
N ARG A 48 -2.96 -0.16 7.57
CA ARG A 48 -1.60 -0.65 7.28
C ARG A 48 -1.53 -1.34 5.92
N ILE A 49 -2.51 -2.20 5.62
CA ILE A 49 -2.62 -2.88 4.31
C ILE A 49 -2.77 -1.85 3.19
N CYS A 50 -3.66 -0.88 3.35
CA CYS A 50 -3.86 0.20 2.38
C CYS A 50 -2.57 0.99 2.12
N ARG A 51 -1.83 1.35 3.17
CA ARG A 51 -0.54 2.06 3.03
C ARG A 51 0.48 1.23 2.27
N HIS A 52 0.61 -0.07 2.58
CA HIS A 52 1.53 -0.96 1.89
C HIS A 52 1.28 -0.98 0.36
N TRP A 53 0.01 -1.10 -0.05
CA TRP A 53 -0.37 -1.06 -1.46
C TRP A 53 -0.02 0.29 -2.12
N LEU A 54 -0.31 1.41 -1.47
CA LEU A 54 -0.03 2.75 -2.00
C LEU A 54 1.47 3.04 -2.10
N GLU A 55 2.26 2.63 -1.12
CA GLU A 55 3.72 2.75 -1.12
C GLU A 55 4.33 1.91 -2.26
N GLY A 56 3.86 0.67 -2.44
CA GLY A 56 4.29 -0.17 -3.55
C GLY A 56 3.95 0.43 -4.92
N ALA A 57 2.75 0.97 -5.08
CA ALA A 57 2.35 1.68 -6.30
C ALA A 57 3.22 2.92 -6.56
N ARG A 58 3.51 3.70 -5.51
CA ARG A 58 4.38 4.88 -5.59
C ARG A 58 5.79 4.52 -6.03
N ALA A 59 6.38 3.47 -5.44
CA ALA A 59 7.72 3.01 -5.79
C ALA A 59 7.82 2.58 -7.26
N ARG A 60 6.80 1.89 -7.80
CA ARG A 60 6.74 1.50 -9.21
C ARG A 60 6.67 2.72 -10.14
N LEU A 61 5.88 3.73 -9.76
CA LEU A 61 5.77 4.99 -10.48
C LEU A 61 7.10 5.75 -10.50
N ASP A 62 7.76 5.86 -9.35
CA ASP A 62 9.05 6.54 -9.23
C ASP A 62 10.15 5.80 -10.02
N ALA A 63 10.11 4.46 -10.07
CA ALA A 63 11.02 3.66 -10.89
C ALA A 63 10.80 3.88 -12.40
N ALA A 64 9.53 3.92 -12.85
CA ALA A 64 9.21 4.19 -14.25
C ALA A 64 9.62 5.61 -14.67
N LEU A 65 9.52 6.59 -13.77
CA LEU A 65 9.88 7.99 -14.03
C LEU A 65 11.40 8.24 -14.07
N ARG A 66 12.21 7.45 -13.36
CA ARG A 66 13.67 7.60 -13.38
C ARG A 66 14.33 7.18 -14.70
N GLY A 67 13.63 6.44 -15.56
CA GLY A 67 14.19 5.87 -16.80
C GLY A 67 15.30 4.85 -16.53
N PRO A 68 15.73 4.05 -17.53
CA PRO A 68 16.97 3.28 -17.38
C PRO A 68 18.10 4.25 -17.05
N ALA A 69 18.88 3.95 -16.02
CA ALA A 69 20.11 4.70 -15.76
C ALA A 69 20.94 4.73 -17.05
N PRO A 70 21.60 5.84 -17.41
CA PRO A 70 22.56 5.79 -18.51
C PRO A 70 23.55 4.68 -18.17
N ASP A 71 23.66 3.72 -19.08
CA ASP A 71 24.63 2.64 -19.03
C ASP A 71 26.01 3.30 -19.04
N THR A 72 26.59 3.53 -17.87
CA THR A 72 27.98 3.97 -17.77
C THR A 72 28.87 2.74 -17.99
N GLU A 73 28.86 2.21 -19.21
CA GLU A 73 29.89 1.31 -19.71
C GLU A 73 30.81 2.09 -20.65
N GLY A 74 32.01 2.39 -20.12
CA GLY A 74 33.29 2.34 -20.84
C GLY A 74 33.53 3.28 -22.02
N ASP A 75 34.35 4.29 -21.79
CA ASP A 75 35.41 4.76 -22.71
C ASP A 75 36.27 5.76 -21.91
N GLU A 76 37.59 5.85 -22.01
CA GLU A 76 38.64 5.04 -22.60
C GLU A 76 39.90 5.63 -21.96
N GLU A 77 40.92 4.80 -21.83
CA GLU A 77 42.31 5.15 -21.63
C GLU A 77 42.74 6.52 -22.23
N THR A 78 43.20 7.46 -21.40
CA THR A 78 44.17 8.47 -21.85
C THR A 78 45.41 8.36 -20.98
N SER A 79 46.28 7.43 -21.38
CA SER A 79 47.72 7.59 -21.20
C SER A 79 48.16 8.87 -21.90
N GLU A 80 48.70 9.84 -21.15
CA GLU A 80 50.07 10.40 -21.33
C GLU A 80 50.45 11.30 -20.14
#